data_AF-M5DX26-F1
#
_entry.id   AF-M5DX26-F1
#
_cell.length_a   1.000
_cell.length_b   1.000
_cell.length_c   1.000
_cell.angle_alpha   90.00
_cell.angle_beta   90.00
_cell.angle_gamma   90.00
#
_symmetry.space_group_name_H-M   'P 1'
#
loop_
_entity.id
_entity.type
_entity.pdbx_description
1 polymer ?
#
loop_
_entity_poly.entity_id
_entity_poly.type
_entity_poly.pdbx_seq_one_letter_code
_entity_poly.pdbx_strand_id
1 'polypeptide(L)'
;MSEPFIGEIRIMGCNFAPSGWAKCDGQLLPVSQNTALFSILGTTYGGDGRTTFGLPNLAGRAAMHPGRGPGLTARRLGEKTGVESVTLTEAQIPAHKHIVYGSQSISNSATPGPDKMMGIDKPVNDNILYLDNTGTVNTTMAPEALSETGGGQSHENRQPMIGMNYCIALVGLYPSRG
;
A
#
# COMPACT_ATOMS: atom_id res chain seq x y z
N MET A 1 29.44 1.37 -27.72
CA MET A 1 28.54 1.18 -26.57
C MET A 1 29.20 0.15 -25.67
N SER A 2 29.30 0.34 -24.35
CA SER A 2 29.93 -0.66 -23.49
C SER A 2 29.12 -1.95 -23.49
N GLU A 3 29.82 -3.08 -23.59
CA GLU A 3 29.22 -4.40 -23.49
C GLU A 3 28.64 -4.59 -22.07
N PRO A 4 27.37 -5.02 -21.92
CA PRO A 4 26.76 -5.19 -20.60
C PRO A 4 27.37 -6.38 -19.86
N PHE A 5 27.18 -6.45 -18.54
CA PHE A 5 27.43 -7.69 -17.82
C PHE A 5 26.26 -8.66 -17.99
N ILE A 6 26.55 -9.96 -18.08
CA ILE A 6 25.51 -10.99 -18.03
C ILE A 6 24.75 -10.85 -16.69
N GLY A 7 23.43 -10.83 -16.75
CA GLY A 7 22.57 -10.62 -15.58
C GLY A 7 22.38 -9.16 -15.18
N GLU A 8 22.97 -8.21 -15.89
CA GLU A 8 22.71 -6.78 -15.71
C GLU A 8 21.24 -6.47 -16.05
N ILE A 9 20.56 -5.74 -15.17
CA ILE A 9 19.19 -5.28 -15.38
C ILE A 9 19.21 -3.81 -15.76
N ARG A 10 18.52 -3.45 -16.85
CA ARG A 10 18.32 -2.07 -17.29
C ARG A 10 16.85 -1.76 -17.49
N ILE A 11 16.47 -0.52 -17.21
CA ILE A 11 15.17 0.02 -17.60
C ILE A 11 15.25 0.44 -19.06
N MET A 12 14.28 0.00 -19.85
CA MET A 12 14.16 0.27 -21.28
C MET A 12 12.80 0.90 -21.58
N GLY A 13 12.81 1.96 -22.40
CA GLY A 13 11.60 2.63 -22.86
C GLY A 13 10.91 1.93 -24.04
N CYS A 14 11.58 1.00 -24.72
CA CYS A 14 10.97 0.20 -25.78
C CYS A 14 10.01 -0.86 -25.21
N ASN A 15 9.00 -1.26 -25.98
CA ASN A 15 7.98 -2.24 -25.56
C ASN A 15 8.42 -3.71 -25.74
N PHE A 16 9.65 -3.96 -26.18
CA PHE A 16 10.24 -5.28 -26.44
C PHE A 16 11.62 -5.40 -25.77
N ALA A 17 12.11 -6.63 -25.56
CA ALA A 17 13.50 -6.85 -25.16
C ALA A 17 14.39 -6.88 -26.41
N PRO A 18 15.43 -6.03 -26.50
CA PRO A 18 16.39 -6.06 -27.61
C PRO A 18 17.11 -7.42 -27.71
N SER A 19 17.74 -7.68 -28.86
CA SER A 19 18.55 -8.90 -29.04
C SER A 19 19.62 -9.01 -27.94
N GLY A 20 19.74 -10.21 -27.36
CA GLY A 20 20.64 -10.46 -26.23
C GLY A 20 20.07 -10.08 -24.85
N TRP A 21 18.81 -9.63 -24.78
CA TRP A 21 18.11 -9.31 -23.54
C TRP A 21 16.80 -10.10 -23.43
N ALA A 22 16.32 -10.25 -22.21
CA ALA A 22 14.97 -10.76 -21.91
C ALA A 22 14.24 -9.79 -20.99
N LYS A 23 12.91 -9.75 -21.05
CA LYS A 23 12.11 -9.02 -20.06
C LYS A 23 12.19 -9.73 -18.70
N CYS A 24 12.19 -8.94 -17.63
CA CYS A 24 12.08 -9.43 -16.26
C CYS A 24 10.61 -9.77 -15.92
N ASP A 25 10.05 -10.77 -16.61
CA ASP A 25 8.64 -11.18 -16.47
C ASP A 25 8.47 -12.49 -15.67
N GLY A 26 9.55 -13.01 -15.07
CA GLY A 26 9.50 -14.25 -14.26
C GLY A 26 9.50 -15.55 -15.07
N GLN A 27 9.78 -15.50 -16.36
CA GLN A 27 9.84 -16.68 -17.22
C GLN A 27 10.96 -17.66 -16.79
N LEU A 28 10.73 -18.95 -17.02
CA LEU A 28 11.73 -19.99 -16.87
C LEU A 28 12.56 -20.13 -18.16
N LEU A 29 13.88 -20.21 -18.01
CA LEU A 29 14.80 -20.44 -19.12
C LEU A 29 15.53 -21.78 -18.97
N PRO A 30 15.85 -22.47 -20.07
CA PRO A 30 16.65 -23.69 -20.03
C PRO A 30 18.09 -23.38 -19.59
N VAL A 31 18.58 -24.12 -18.59
CA VAL A 31 19.95 -24.01 -18.08
C VAL A 31 20.96 -24.30 -19.18
N SER A 32 20.69 -25.30 -20.04
CA SER A 32 21.60 -25.74 -21.10
C SER A 32 21.94 -24.65 -22.13
N GLN A 33 21.05 -23.67 -22.33
CA GLN A 33 21.26 -22.58 -23.29
C GLN A 33 21.73 -21.28 -22.62
N ASN A 34 21.67 -21.20 -21.28
CA ASN A 34 21.94 -19.97 -20.53
C ASN A 34 22.83 -20.27 -19.30
N THR A 35 23.82 -21.12 -19.47
CA THR A 35 24.69 -21.62 -18.39
C THR A 35 25.38 -20.50 -17.62
N ALA A 36 25.87 -19.47 -18.32
CA ALA A 36 26.52 -18.30 -17.72
C ALA A 36 25.56 -17.43 -16.90
N LEU A 37 24.32 -17.26 -17.36
CA LEU A 37 23.31 -16.52 -16.58
C LEU A 37 22.85 -17.34 -15.36
N PHE A 38 22.70 -18.65 -15.53
CA PHE A 38 22.35 -19.57 -14.45
C PHE A 38 23.41 -19.58 -13.34
N SER A 39 24.71 -19.57 -13.66
CA SER A 39 25.75 -19.53 -12.63
C SER A 39 25.74 -18.24 -11.79
N ILE A 40 25.09 -17.18 -12.28
CA ILE A 40 24.92 -15.90 -11.56
C ILE A 40 23.64 -15.91 -10.73
N LEU A 41 22.49 -16.25 -11.34
CA LEU A 41 21.18 -16.15 -10.70
C LEU A 41 20.82 -17.37 -9.84
N GLY A 42 21.34 -18.55 -10.20
CA GLY A 42 20.92 -19.83 -9.65
C GLY A 42 19.41 -20.01 -9.77
N THR A 43 18.79 -20.52 -8.71
CA THR A 43 17.33 -20.71 -8.61
C THR A 43 16.64 -19.60 -7.81
N THR A 44 17.31 -18.47 -7.59
CA THR A 44 16.80 -17.35 -6.75
C THR A 44 15.39 -16.90 -7.15
N TYR A 45 15.08 -16.94 -8.45
CA TYR A 45 13.79 -16.51 -8.98
C TYR A 45 12.92 -17.68 -9.50
N GLY A 46 13.27 -18.92 -9.17
CA GLY A 46 12.51 -20.13 -9.51
C GLY A 46 13.27 -21.11 -10.41
N GLY A 47 12.52 -22.08 -10.94
CA GLY A 47 13.04 -23.22 -11.70
C GLY A 47 13.53 -24.36 -10.82
N ASP A 48 13.89 -25.48 -11.44
CA ASP A 48 14.32 -26.70 -10.75
C ASP A 48 15.84 -26.77 -10.50
N GLY A 49 16.60 -25.83 -11.06
CA GLY A 49 18.06 -25.77 -10.98
C GLY A 49 18.78 -26.91 -11.71
N ARG A 50 18.06 -27.74 -12.46
CA ARG A 50 18.59 -28.89 -13.21
C ARG A 50 18.40 -28.67 -14.70
N THR A 51 17.16 -28.42 -15.11
CA THR A 51 16.76 -28.18 -16.49
C THR A 51 16.46 -26.70 -16.72
N THR A 52 15.94 -26.01 -15.71
CA THR A 52 15.45 -24.63 -15.81
C THR A 52 15.81 -23.77 -14.60
N PHE A 53 15.83 -22.46 -14.81
CA PHE A 53 15.91 -21.43 -13.77
C PHE A 53 15.01 -20.25 -14.12
N GLY A 54 14.60 -19.47 -13.13
CA GLY A 54 13.74 -18.31 -13.32
C GLY A 54 14.50 -17.00 -13.52
N LEU A 55 13.94 -16.13 -14.35
CA LEU A 55 14.31 -14.71 -14.36
C LEU A 55 13.58 -13.95 -13.24
N PRO A 56 14.06 -12.75 -12.83
CA PRO A 56 13.30 -11.86 -11.98
C PRO A 56 11.93 -11.54 -12.60
N ASN A 57 10.93 -11.30 -11.74
CA ASN A 57 9.65 -10.73 -12.15
C ASN A 57 9.51 -9.35 -11.53
N LEU A 58 9.56 -8.31 -12.37
CA LEU A 58 9.42 -6.90 -11.97
C LEU A 58 8.11 -6.28 -12.47
N ALA A 59 7.21 -7.06 -13.07
CA ALA A 59 5.89 -6.58 -13.47
C ALA A 59 5.08 -6.17 -12.24
N GLY A 60 4.62 -4.91 -12.22
CA GLY A 60 3.88 -4.32 -11.10
C GLY A 60 4.70 -4.14 -9.82
N ARG A 61 6.04 -4.17 -9.89
CA ARG A 61 6.91 -4.16 -8.70
C ARG A 61 7.94 -3.03 -8.78
N ALA A 62 8.20 -2.41 -7.64
CA ALA A 62 9.34 -1.53 -7.45
C ALA A 62 10.58 -2.36 -7.08
N ALA A 63 11.72 -2.08 -7.73
CA ALA A 63 12.98 -2.71 -7.38
C ALA A 63 13.50 -2.18 -6.03
N MET A 64 14.07 -3.07 -5.22
CA MET A 64 14.64 -2.75 -3.91
C MET A 64 15.95 -3.51 -3.75
N HIS A 65 16.96 -2.85 -3.18
CA HIS A 65 18.25 -3.47 -2.90
C HIS A 65 18.12 -4.49 -1.74
N PRO A 66 18.70 -5.70 -1.86
CA PRO A 66 18.74 -6.65 -0.75
C PRO A 66 19.68 -6.18 0.37
N GLY A 67 19.53 -6.72 1.57
CA GLY A 67 20.49 -6.49 2.67
C GLY A 67 19.84 -6.13 3.99
N ARG A 68 20.68 -5.72 4.95
CA ARG A 68 20.28 -5.35 6.30
C ARG A 68 20.97 -4.04 6.69
N GLY A 69 20.42 -2.92 6.23
CA GLY A 69 20.87 -1.60 6.67
C GLY A 69 20.61 -1.39 8.17
N PRO A 70 21.36 -0.51 8.87
CA PRO A 70 21.11 -0.20 10.27
C PRO A 70 19.67 0.27 10.50
N GLY A 71 18.96 -0.37 11.43
CA GLY A 71 17.54 -0.06 11.73
C GLY A 71 16.53 -0.53 10.69
N LEU A 72 16.95 -1.20 9.61
CA LEU A 72 16.06 -1.71 8.57
C LEU A 72 15.76 -3.21 8.72
N THR A 73 14.59 -3.61 8.23
CA THR A 73 14.25 -5.04 8.10
C THR A 73 15.17 -5.69 7.07
N ALA A 74 15.74 -6.84 7.40
CA ALA A 74 16.59 -7.59 6.48
C ALA A 74 15.77 -8.11 5.30
N ARG A 75 16.27 -7.90 4.07
CA ARG A 75 15.64 -8.37 2.83
C ARG A 75 16.57 -9.27 2.05
N ARG A 76 16.09 -10.45 1.66
CA ARG A 76 16.85 -11.38 0.82
C ARG A 76 16.69 -11.01 -0.65
N LEU A 77 17.70 -11.33 -1.46
CA LEU A 77 17.57 -11.23 -2.91
C LEU A 77 16.45 -12.15 -3.39
N GLY A 78 15.58 -11.65 -4.28
CA GLY A 78 14.41 -12.39 -4.77
C GLY A 78 13.20 -12.38 -3.83
N GLU A 79 13.31 -11.85 -2.61
CA GLU A 79 12.19 -11.72 -1.67
C GLU A 79 11.11 -10.77 -2.23
N LYS A 80 9.85 -11.22 -2.22
CA LYS A 80 8.69 -10.42 -2.65
C LYS A 80 7.99 -9.86 -1.41
N THR A 81 7.90 -8.54 -1.30
CA THR A 81 7.26 -7.83 -0.20
C THR A 81 6.41 -6.66 -0.72
N GLY A 82 5.60 -6.07 0.16
CA GLY A 82 4.72 -4.94 -0.16
C GLY A 82 3.31 -5.38 -0.57
N VAL A 83 2.38 -4.42 -0.55
CA VAL A 83 0.97 -4.60 -0.94
C VAL A 83 0.53 -3.39 -1.78
N GLU A 84 -0.27 -3.65 -2.81
CA GLU A 84 -0.75 -2.59 -3.72
C GLU A 84 -1.88 -1.77 -3.10
N SER A 85 -2.70 -2.37 -2.25
CA SER A 85 -3.79 -1.70 -1.54
C SER A 85 -3.75 -2.02 -0.06
N VAL A 86 -4.14 -1.06 0.77
CA VAL A 86 -4.26 -1.22 2.23
C VAL A 86 -5.67 -0.86 2.65
N THR A 87 -6.26 -1.68 3.52
CA THR A 87 -7.49 -1.33 4.22
C THR A 87 -7.12 -0.71 5.55
N LEU A 88 -7.59 0.51 5.80
CA LEU A 88 -7.40 1.15 7.10
C LEU A 88 -8.28 0.45 8.14
N THR A 89 -7.63 -0.05 9.17
CA THR A 89 -8.27 -0.58 10.38
C THR A 89 -8.41 0.54 11.41
N GLU A 90 -9.33 0.38 12.37
CA GLU A 90 -9.48 1.34 13.48
C GLU A 90 -8.16 1.58 14.22
N ALA A 91 -7.35 0.53 14.38
CA ALA A 91 -6.03 0.62 15.03
C ALA A 91 -5.02 1.51 14.28
N GLN A 92 -5.28 1.85 13.02
CA GLN A 92 -4.44 2.72 12.19
C GLN A 92 -4.92 4.18 12.16
N ILE A 93 -6.02 4.51 12.87
CA ILE A 93 -6.57 5.86 12.98
C ILE A 93 -6.36 6.35 14.42
N PRO A 94 -6.01 7.62 14.66
CA PRO A 94 -5.95 8.17 16.00
C PRO A 94 -7.26 7.95 16.77
N ALA A 95 -7.14 7.48 18.01
CA ALA A 95 -8.28 7.35 18.90
C ALA A 95 -8.96 8.71 19.06
N HIS A 96 -10.25 8.75 18.71
CA HIS A 96 -11.09 9.93 18.84
C HIS A 96 -12.47 9.49 19.32
N LYS A 97 -13.25 10.43 19.87
CA LYS A 97 -14.60 10.17 20.35
C LYS A 97 -15.51 11.33 20.02
N HIS A 98 -16.74 11.00 19.67
CA HIS A 98 -17.83 11.94 19.58
C HIS A 98 -18.69 11.75 20.82
N ILE A 99 -18.94 12.83 21.55
CA ILE A 99 -19.82 12.79 22.71
C ILE A 99 -20.96 13.76 22.42
N VAL A 100 -22.18 13.22 22.42
CA VAL A 100 -23.40 14.02 22.37
C VAL A 100 -23.91 14.18 23.78
N TYR A 101 -24.37 15.38 24.09
CA TYR A 101 -24.88 15.73 25.40
C TYR A 101 -26.35 16.12 25.30
N GLY A 102 -27.11 15.73 26.32
CA GLY A 102 -28.49 16.14 26.52
C GLY A 102 -28.63 17.00 27.78
N SER A 103 -29.59 17.91 27.76
CA SER A 103 -29.98 18.72 28.90
C SER A 103 -31.42 18.44 29.32
N GLN A 104 -31.71 18.59 30.62
CA GLN A 104 -33.08 18.58 31.14
C GLN A 104 -33.70 20.00 31.17
N SER A 105 -32.99 21.00 30.69
CA SER A 105 -33.54 22.35 30.52
C SER A 105 -34.51 22.41 29.34
N ILE A 106 -35.53 23.26 29.45
CA ILE A 106 -36.50 23.50 28.36
C ILE A 106 -35.78 24.15 27.18
N SER A 107 -35.93 23.57 26.00
CA SER A 107 -35.36 24.05 24.74
C SER A 107 -35.87 25.44 24.36
N ASN A 108 -35.03 26.19 23.64
CA ASN A 108 -35.29 27.59 23.27
C ASN A 108 -35.12 27.88 21.77
N SER A 109 -34.77 26.87 20.96
CA SER A 109 -34.51 27.01 19.54
C SER A 109 -35.11 25.86 18.74
N ALA A 110 -35.79 26.19 17.64
CA ALA A 110 -36.32 25.21 16.69
C ALA A 110 -35.26 24.75 15.66
N THR A 111 -34.10 25.40 15.62
CA THR A 111 -33.07 25.18 14.60
C THR A 111 -31.83 24.55 15.21
N PRO A 112 -31.31 23.45 14.64
CA PRO A 112 -30.01 22.91 15.04
C PRO A 112 -28.88 23.90 14.70
N GLY A 113 -27.77 23.80 15.42
CA GLY A 113 -26.58 24.63 15.20
C GLY A 113 -25.36 24.12 15.97
N PRO A 114 -24.16 24.62 15.66
CA PRO A 114 -22.91 24.16 16.27
C PRO A 114 -22.85 24.43 17.79
N ASP A 115 -23.52 25.49 18.24
CA ASP A 115 -23.61 25.87 19.66
C ASP A 115 -24.95 25.45 20.27
N LYS A 116 -25.56 24.38 19.77
CA LYS A 116 -26.83 23.85 20.28
C LYS A 116 -26.68 22.43 20.81
N MET A 117 -27.51 22.05 21.77
CA MET A 117 -27.66 20.69 22.27
C MET A 117 -29.13 20.28 22.33
N MET A 118 -29.40 18.99 22.54
CA MET A 118 -30.76 18.49 22.76
C MET A 118 -31.25 18.89 24.16
N GLY A 119 -32.46 19.44 24.25
CA GLY A 119 -33.13 19.75 25.52
C GLY A 119 -34.52 19.12 25.61
N ILE A 120 -35.26 19.44 26.68
CA ILE A 120 -36.67 19.05 26.79
C ILE A 120 -37.49 19.87 25.79
N ASP A 121 -38.40 19.22 25.06
CA ASP A 121 -39.30 19.90 24.14
C ASP A 121 -40.06 21.04 24.85
N LYS A 122 -40.11 22.21 24.21
CA LYS A 122 -40.85 23.34 24.76
C LYS A 122 -42.35 23.07 24.54
N PRO A 123 -43.21 23.11 25.58
CA PRO A 123 -44.62 22.74 25.49
C PRO A 123 -45.51 23.79 24.80
N VAL A 124 -45.07 24.27 23.64
CA VAL A 124 -45.82 25.07 22.67
C VAL A 124 -45.76 24.28 21.35
N ASN A 125 -46.78 24.32 20.51
CA ASN A 125 -47.01 23.44 19.33
C ASN A 125 -45.93 23.42 18.20
N ASP A 126 -44.67 23.75 18.48
CA ASP A 126 -43.63 24.06 17.51
C ASP A 126 -42.38 23.15 17.52
N ASN A 127 -42.41 21.97 18.17
CA ASN A 127 -41.28 21.01 18.20
C ASN A 127 -39.93 21.70 18.46
N ILE A 128 -39.84 22.47 19.53
CA ILE A 128 -38.63 23.23 19.86
C ILE A 128 -37.73 22.29 20.67
N LEU A 129 -36.78 21.65 19.99
CA LEU A 129 -35.97 20.56 20.55
C LEU A 129 -34.52 20.95 20.90
N TYR A 130 -34.07 22.14 20.48
CA TYR A 130 -32.69 22.57 20.67
C TYR A 130 -32.55 23.66 21.75
N LEU A 131 -31.46 23.57 22.51
CA LEU A 131 -31.07 24.51 23.56
C LEU A 131 -29.71 25.12 23.23
N ASP A 132 -29.49 26.40 23.53
CA ASP A 132 -28.16 27.02 23.51
C ASP A 132 -27.17 26.27 24.42
N ASN A 133 -26.02 25.90 23.86
CA ASN A 133 -24.95 25.26 24.61
C ASN A 133 -24.23 26.29 25.48
N THR A 134 -24.74 26.49 26.70
CA THR A 134 -24.14 27.36 27.71
C THR A 134 -23.04 26.67 28.52
N GLY A 135 -22.61 25.46 28.12
CA GLY A 135 -21.63 24.64 28.84
C GLY A 135 -22.16 23.90 30.07
N THR A 136 -23.43 24.08 30.44
CA THR A 136 -24.11 23.29 31.49
C THR A 136 -24.75 22.04 30.88
N VAL A 137 -23.88 21.08 30.59
CA VAL A 137 -24.23 19.75 30.11
C VAL A 137 -24.68 18.88 31.29
N ASN A 138 -25.87 18.26 31.19
CA ASN A 138 -26.37 17.43 32.28
C ASN A 138 -25.90 15.97 32.18
N THR A 139 -25.96 15.36 30.99
CA THR A 139 -25.56 13.96 30.81
C THR A 139 -25.13 13.65 29.39
N THR A 140 -24.25 12.65 29.24
CA THR A 140 -23.93 12.03 27.96
C THR A 140 -25.12 11.21 27.48
N MET A 141 -25.47 11.37 26.20
CA MET A 141 -26.48 10.53 25.54
C MET A 141 -25.92 9.13 25.27
N ALA A 142 -26.80 8.17 25.02
CA ALA A 142 -26.40 6.81 24.67
C ALA A 142 -25.57 6.82 23.35
N PRO A 143 -24.49 6.02 23.24
CA PRO A 143 -23.64 5.98 22.05
C PRO A 143 -24.40 5.72 20.74
N GLU A 144 -25.51 4.99 20.81
CA GLU A 144 -26.39 4.65 19.67
C GLU A 144 -27.08 5.88 19.05
N ALA A 145 -27.02 7.04 19.71
CA ALA A 145 -27.45 8.31 19.12
C ALA A 145 -26.51 8.79 17.99
N LEU A 146 -25.33 8.18 17.85
CA LEU A 146 -24.38 8.42 16.78
C LEU A 146 -24.34 7.20 15.85
N SER A 147 -24.40 7.45 14.54
CA SER A 147 -24.08 6.41 13.56
C SER A 147 -22.58 6.35 13.35
N GLU A 148 -22.03 5.16 13.25
CA GLU A 148 -20.64 4.95 12.81
C GLU A 148 -20.52 5.19 11.30
N THR A 149 -19.38 5.71 10.87
CA THR A 149 -19.06 5.92 9.46
C THR A 149 -17.66 5.38 9.16
N GLY A 150 -17.50 4.80 7.97
CA GLY A 150 -16.29 4.09 7.57
C GLY A 150 -16.64 2.76 6.92
N GLY A 151 -16.42 2.64 5.61
CA GLY A 151 -16.83 1.46 4.84
C GLY A 151 -15.79 0.34 4.78
N GLY A 152 -14.67 0.46 5.52
CA GLY A 152 -13.57 -0.51 5.49
C GLY A 152 -13.01 -0.78 4.09
N GLN A 153 -13.14 0.17 3.15
CA GLN A 153 -12.68 -0.03 1.78
C GLN A 153 -11.17 0.16 1.70
N SER A 154 -10.51 -0.69 0.92
CA SER A 154 -9.08 -0.54 0.64
C SER A 154 -8.81 0.69 -0.21
N HIS A 155 -7.70 1.36 0.05
CA HIS A 155 -7.19 2.43 -0.80
C HIS A 155 -5.90 2.02 -1.50
N GLU A 156 -5.59 2.69 -2.61
CA GLU A 156 -4.33 2.54 -3.34
C GLU A 156 -3.15 2.93 -2.43
N ASN A 157 -2.13 2.09 -2.39
CA ASN A 157 -0.94 2.24 -1.55
C ASN A 157 0.34 2.39 -2.39
N ARG A 158 0.25 2.33 -3.71
CA ARG A 158 1.40 2.58 -4.58
C ARG A 158 1.61 4.07 -4.80
N GLN A 159 2.88 4.46 -4.83
CA GLN A 159 3.29 5.79 -5.28
C GLN A 159 2.98 5.99 -6.77
N PRO A 160 2.86 7.24 -7.26
CA PRO A 160 2.79 7.53 -8.68
C PRO A 160 3.93 6.84 -9.44
N MET A 161 3.60 6.12 -10.52
CA MET A 161 4.57 5.35 -11.29
C MET A 161 4.26 5.39 -12.78
N ILE A 162 5.30 5.19 -13.59
CA ILE A 162 5.20 5.02 -15.03
C ILE A 162 5.67 3.62 -15.40
N GLY A 163 4.91 2.95 -16.27
CA GLY A 163 5.26 1.62 -16.76
C GLY A 163 6.45 1.68 -17.72
N MET A 164 7.53 0.96 -17.39
CA MET A 164 8.70 0.77 -18.25
C MET A 164 9.14 -0.69 -18.20
N ASN A 165 9.85 -1.14 -19.23
CA ASN A 165 10.34 -2.52 -19.26
C ASN A 165 11.65 -2.63 -18.50
N TYR A 166 11.71 -3.53 -17.54
CA TYR A 166 12.98 -4.02 -17.01
C TYR A 166 13.43 -5.18 -17.86
N CYS A 167 14.63 -5.08 -18.41
CA CYS A 167 15.25 -6.12 -19.22
C CYS A 167 16.56 -6.56 -18.58
N ILE A 168 16.84 -7.87 -18.64
CA ILE A 168 18.07 -8.49 -18.16
C ILE A 168 18.92 -8.98 -19.33
N ALA A 169 20.23 -8.73 -19.28
CA ALA A 169 21.17 -9.17 -20.31
C ALA A 169 21.38 -10.69 -20.22
N LEU A 170 21.08 -11.39 -21.32
CA LEU A 170 21.35 -12.83 -21.49
C LEU A 170 22.78 -13.09 -21.96
N VAL A 171 23.36 -12.13 -22.68
CA VAL A 171 24.72 -12.17 -23.23
C VAL A 171 25.49 -10.92 -22.85
N GLY A 172 26.81 -11.02 -22.74
CA GLY A 172 27.70 -9.93 -22.35
C GLY A 172 28.94 -10.43 -21.63
N LEU A 173 29.61 -9.54 -20.91
CA LEU A 173 30.78 -9.87 -20.10
C LEU A 173 30.36 -10.65 -18.85
N TYR A 174 31.09 -11.71 -18.50
CA TYR A 174 30.85 -12.42 -17.26
C TYR A 174 31.35 -11.60 -16.06
N PRO A 175 30.51 -11.32 -15.04
CA PRO A 175 30.94 -10.56 -13.87
C PRO A 175 31.80 -11.44 -12.95
N SER A 176 33.13 -11.27 -13.02
CA SER A 176 34.07 -11.96 -12.13
C SER A 176 33.91 -11.48 -10.69
N ARG A 177 33.86 -12.42 -9.75
CA ARG A 177 33.94 -12.14 -8.31
C ARG A 177 35.43 -12.06 -7.97
N GLY A 178 35.98 -10.85 -7.96
CA GLY A 178 37.37 -10.60 -7.53
C GLY A 178 37.62 -10.98 -6.08
#